data_AF-B4INE5-F1
#
_entry.id   AF-B4INE5-F1
#
_cell.length_a   1.000
_cell.length_b   1.000
_cell.length_c   1.000
_cell.angle_alpha   90.00
_cell.angle_beta   90.00
_cell.angle_gamma   90.00
#
_symmetry.space_group_name_H-M   'P 1'
#
loop_
_entity.id
_entity.type
_entity.pdbx_description
1 polymer ?
#
loop_
_entity_poly.entity_id
_entity_poly.type
_entity_poly.pdbx_seq_one_letter_code
_entity_poly.pdbx_strand_id
1 'polypeptide(L)'
;MDSSSTSSPPLTANMAINPVESVAAMKIPDIIRYLPTYSGDPLTLNEFINNVEEVILMIRGTDQTPYGQTLLRAIRQKIEGKANEAVIAAGASLIWDEIKEALIRHCRDRRDEETLMTELFNLKQRQLSVQRL
;
A
#
# COMPACT_ATOMS: atom_id res chain seq x y z
N MET A 1 38.93 35.37 -55.55
CA MET A 1 38.88 34.48 -54.38
C MET A 1 37.56 34.77 -53.72
N ASP A 2 36.64 33.80 -53.71
CA ASP A 2 35.69 33.58 -52.61
C ASP A 2 34.92 32.31 -52.97
N SER A 3 35.36 31.22 -52.34
CA SER A 3 34.79 29.89 -52.50
C SER A 3 33.66 29.71 -51.49
N SER A 4 32.61 29.07 -51.96
CA SER A 4 31.49 28.50 -51.23
C SER A 4 31.91 27.75 -49.97
N SER A 5 31.06 27.77 -48.93
CA SER A 5 30.49 26.55 -48.33
C SER A 5 29.63 26.91 -47.12
N THR A 6 28.32 26.77 -47.29
CA THR A 6 27.32 26.63 -46.24
C THR A 6 27.57 25.32 -45.48
N SER A 7 27.90 25.40 -44.19
CA SER A 7 28.00 24.23 -43.31
C SER A 7 26.80 24.20 -42.37
N SER A 8 25.76 23.45 -42.73
CA SER A 8 24.69 23.06 -41.81
C SER A 8 25.24 22.10 -40.74
N PRO A 9 24.91 22.26 -39.45
CA PRO A 9 25.21 21.23 -38.45
C PRO A 9 24.23 20.05 -38.59
N PRO A 10 24.67 18.81 -38.32
CA PRO A 10 23.84 17.62 -38.49
C PRO A 10 22.83 17.42 -37.36
N LEU A 11 21.63 17.07 -37.80
CA LEU A 11 20.57 16.25 -37.19
C LEU A 11 20.73 15.88 -35.70
N THR A 12 19.79 16.42 -34.93
CA THR A 12 19.25 15.90 -33.67
C THR A 12 19.47 14.39 -33.51
N ALA A 13 20.37 14.04 -32.58
CA ALA A 13 20.40 12.71 -32.01
C ALA A 13 19.08 12.48 -31.28
N ASN A 14 18.17 11.74 -31.90
CA ASN A 14 17.03 11.15 -31.23
C ASN A 14 17.56 10.18 -30.17
N MET A 15 17.75 10.67 -28.95
CA MET A 15 17.77 9.82 -27.76
C MET A 15 16.35 9.28 -27.60
N ALA A 16 16.05 8.18 -28.30
CA ALA A 16 14.95 7.31 -27.93
C ALA A 16 15.30 6.73 -26.56
N ILE A 17 14.90 7.43 -25.50
CA ILE A 17 14.96 6.89 -24.15
C ILE A 17 14.03 5.69 -24.16
N ASN A 18 14.61 4.48 -24.12
CA ASN A 18 13.84 3.26 -23.98
C ASN A 18 13.05 3.37 -22.66
N PRO A 19 11.71 3.39 -22.69
CA PRO A 19 10.91 3.58 -21.48
C PRO A 19 11.13 2.45 -20.47
N VAL A 20 11.61 1.30 -20.92
CA VAL A 20 11.87 0.11 -20.10
C VAL A 20 13.08 0.28 -19.16
N GLU A 21 14.13 1.01 -19.58
CA GLU A 21 15.31 1.25 -18.73
C GLU A 21 15.04 2.32 -17.66
N SER A 22 14.14 3.27 -17.92
CA SER A 22 13.81 4.32 -16.96
C SER A 22 13.01 3.83 -15.74
N VAL A 23 12.35 2.66 -15.83
CA VAL A 23 11.64 2.04 -14.71
C VAL A 23 12.60 1.26 -13.80
N ALA A 24 13.69 0.71 -14.35
CA ALA A 24 14.67 -0.06 -13.59
C ALA A 24 15.51 0.79 -12.62
N ALA A 25 15.64 2.10 -12.88
CA ALA A 25 16.37 3.03 -12.02
C ALA A 25 15.54 3.61 -10.86
N MET A 26 14.23 3.32 -10.80
CA MET A 26 13.36 3.84 -9.75
C MET A 26 13.48 3.01 -8.47
N LYS A 27 14.25 3.52 -7.51
CA LYS A 27 14.43 2.90 -6.19
C LYS A 27 13.18 3.10 -5.34
N ILE A 28 12.64 2.01 -4.79
CA ILE A 28 11.55 2.08 -3.79
C ILE A 28 12.10 2.76 -2.53
N PRO A 29 11.43 3.83 -2.03
CA PRO A 29 11.78 4.48 -0.77
C PRO A 29 11.84 3.50 0.40
N ASP A 30 12.81 3.70 1.29
CA ASP A 30 13.02 2.83 2.45
C ASP A 30 11.80 2.77 3.38
N ILE A 31 11.02 3.86 3.48
CA ILE A 31 9.78 3.90 4.27
C ILE A 31 8.76 2.84 3.81
N ILE A 32 8.67 2.58 2.50
CA ILE A 32 7.80 1.51 1.95
C ILE A 32 8.42 0.14 2.21
N ARG A 33 9.75 0.05 2.15
CA ARG A 33 10.47 -1.20 2.42
C ARG A 33 10.26 -1.67 3.86
N TYR A 34 10.31 -0.75 4.82
CA TYR A 34 10.12 -1.02 6.24
C TYR A 34 8.66 -1.08 6.69
N LEU A 35 7.71 -0.76 5.81
CA LEU A 35 6.29 -0.88 6.10
C LEU A 35 5.96 -2.34 6.49
N PRO A 36 5.34 -2.57 7.66
CA PRO A 36 5.03 -3.91 8.14
C PRO A 36 4.02 -4.61 7.24
N THR A 37 4.14 -5.92 7.11
CA THR A 37 3.16 -6.73 6.38
C THR A 37 1.86 -6.85 7.17
N TYR A 38 0.71 -6.78 6.49
CA TYR A 38 -0.60 -6.92 7.09
C TYR A 38 -1.31 -8.17 6.58
N SER A 39 -1.68 -9.07 7.49
CA SER A 39 -2.27 -10.38 7.18
C SER A 39 -3.78 -10.48 7.46
N GLY A 40 -4.40 -9.41 7.97
CA GLY A 40 -5.84 -9.36 8.28
C GLY A 40 -6.19 -9.38 9.77
N ASP A 41 -5.24 -9.10 10.66
CA ASP A 41 -5.52 -8.93 12.08
C ASP A 41 -6.31 -7.63 12.35
N PRO A 42 -7.50 -7.67 12.96
CA PRO A 42 -8.29 -6.48 13.22
C PRO A 42 -7.60 -5.48 14.17
N LEU A 43 -6.75 -5.94 15.09
CA LEU A 43 -6.11 -5.09 16.10
C LEU A 43 -5.06 -4.16 15.48
N THR A 44 -4.37 -4.63 14.45
CA THR A 44 -3.29 -3.90 13.76
C THR A 44 -3.76 -3.18 12.49
N LEU A 45 -5.05 -3.29 12.14
CA LEU A 45 -5.62 -2.71 10.91
C LEU A 45 -5.43 -1.19 10.84
N ASN A 46 -5.81 -0.47 11.91
CA ASN A 46 -5.73 1.00 11.92
C ASN A 46 -4.29 1.49 11.86
N GLU A 47 -3.38 0.83 12.56
CA GLU A 47 -1.95 1.15 12.52
C GLU A 47 -1.38 0.97 11.11
N PHE A 48 -1.72 -0.16 10.47
CA PHE A 48 -1.31 -0.40 9.08
C PHE A 48 -1.85 0.67 8.12
N ILE A 49 -3.15 1.00 8.22
CA ILE A 49 -3.77 2.04 7.38
C ILE A 49 -3.06 3.38 7.56
N ASN A 50 -2.82 3.81 8.80
CA ASN A 50 -2.15 5.08 9.08
C ASN A 50 -0.74 5.12 8.50
N ASN A 51 0.05 4.06 8.68
CA ASN A 51 1.40 3.96 8.11
C ASN A 51 1.38 4.06 6.58
N VAL A 52 0.39 3.45 5.93
CA VAL A 52 0.25 3.57 4.47
C VAL A 52 -0.22 4.98 4.08
N GLU A 53 -1.15 5.59 4.81
CA GLU A 53 -1.60 6.96 4.53
C GLU A 53 -0.47 7.98 4.60
N GLU A 54 0.46 7.85 5.56
CA GLU A 54 1.67 8.67 5.63
C GLU A 54 2.52 8.54 4.36
N VAL A 55 2.75 7.31 3.89
CA VAL A 55 3.47 7.05 2.64
C VAL A 55 2.73 7.64 1.44
N ILE A 56 1.41 7.45 1.36
CA ILE A 56 0.58 7.97 0.27
C ILE A 56 0.65 9.50 0.22
N LEU A 57 0.66 10.16 1.38
CA LEU A 57 0.82 11.61 1.46
C LEU A 57 2.15 12.10 0.85
N MET A 58 3.24 11.35 1.05
CA MET A 58 4.55 11.70 0.48
C MET A 58 4.60 11.58 -1.05
N ILE A 59 3.77 10.71 -1.64
CA ILE A 59 3.77 10.44 -3.08
C ILE A 59 2.58 11.08 -3.80
N ARG A 60 1.74 11.83 -3.08
CA ARG A 60 0.53 12.45 -3.59
C ARG A 60 0.86 13.39 -4.77
N GLY A 61 0.10 13.27 -5.86
CA GLY A 61 0.35 14.01 -7.10
C GLY A 61 1.33 13.30 -8.06
N THR A 62 1.91 12.17 -7.65
CA THR A 62 2.70 11.29 -8.53
C THR A 62 2.03 9.93 -8.76
N ASP A 63 0.83 9.73 -8.22
CA ASP A 63 0.03 8.49 -8.25
C ASP A 63 -0.30 8.00 -9.66
N GLN A 64 -0.44 8.90 -10.63
CA GLN A 64 -0.67 8.57 -12.04
C GLN A 64 0.64 8.35 -12.83
N THR A 65 1.80 8.58 -12.22
CA THR A 65 3.09 8.35 -12.87
C THR A 65 3.49 6.87 -12.74
N PRO A 66 4.33 6.34 -13.66
CA PRO A 66 4.89 5.00 -13.53
C PRO A 66 5.60 4.77 -12.19
N TYR A 67 6.20 5.83 -11.62
CA TYR A 67 6.82 5.80 -10.30
C TYR A 67 5.79 5.56 -9.20
N GLY A 68 4.76 6.42 -9.10
CA GLY A 68 3.71 6.29 -8.10
C GLY A 68 2.98 4.95 -8.19
N GLN A 69 2.73 4.45 -9.41
CA GLN A 69 2.16 3.12 -9.64
C GLN A 69 3.09 2.00 -9.13
N THR A 70 4.40 2.14 -9.29
CA THR A 70 5.37 1.17 -8.75
C THR A 70 5.38 1.19 -7.21
N LEU A 71 5.25 2.36 -6.60
CA LEU A 71 5.15 2.49 -5.15
C LEU A 71 3.85 1.90 -4.60
N LEU A 72 2.71 2.15 -5.28
CA LEU A 72 1.43 1.53 -4.93
C LEU A 72 1.49 0.00 -5.05
N ARG A 73 2.17 -0.55 -6.06
CA ARG A 73 2.42 -2.01 -6.15
C ARG A 73 3.23 -2.52 -4.97
N ALA A 74 4.28 -1.81 -4.58
CA ALA A 74 5.11 -2.18 -3.44
C ALA A 74 4.30 -2.17 -2.12
N ILE A 75 3.43 -1.18 -1.91
CA ILE A 75 2.49 -1.14 -0.79
C ILE A 75 1.52 -2.33 -0.86
N ARG A 76 0.94 -2.61 -2.04
CA ARG A 76 0.00 -3.71 -2.23
C ARG A 76 0.61 -5.09 -1.91
N GLN A 77 1.92 -5.26 -2.12
CA GLN A 77 2.66 -6.47 -1.75
C GLN A 77 2.82 -6.64 -0.24
N LYS A 78 2.65 -5.57 0.56
CA LYS A 78 2.63 -5.67 2.03
C LYS A 78 1.33 -6.24 2.58
N ILE A 79 0.29 -6.32 1.76
CA ILE A 79 -1.00 -6.91 2.13
C ILE A 79 -0.96 -8.39 1.73
N GLU A 80 -0.98 -9.27 2.74
CA GLU A 80 -0.80 -10.70 2.60
C GLU A 80 -1.94 -11.49 3.25
N GLY A 81 -1.93 -12.82 3.10
CA GLY A 81 -2.87 -13.71 3.78
C GLY A 81 -4.35 -13.38 3.54
N LYS A 82 -5.13 -13.39 4.62
CA LYS A 82 -6.59 -13.18 4.58
C LYS A 82 -6.96 -11.77 4.13
N ALA A 83 -6.15 -10.76 4.47
CA ALA A 83 -6.35 -9.41 3.99
C ALA A 83 -6.20 -9.33 2.47
N ASN A 84 -5.20 -10.01 1.90
CA ASN A 84 -5.01 -10.07 0.45
C ASN A 84 -6.20 -10.72 -0.26
N GLU A 85 -6.69 -11.84 0.27
CA GLU A 85 -7.88 -12.52 -0.24
C GLU A 85 -9.11 -11.60 -0.22
N ALA A 86 -9.31 -10.85 0.87
CA ALA A 86 -10.41 -9.91 0.99
C ALA A 86 -10.34 -8.76 -0.04
N VAL A 87 -9.14 -8.20 -0.26
CA VAL A 87 -8.94 -7.14 -1.26
C VAL A 87 -9.20 -7.67 -2.69
N ILE A 88 -8.77 -8.89 -2.99
CA ILE A 88 -9.04 -9.55 -4.28
C ILE A 88 -10.54 -9.83 -4.46
N ALA A 89 -11.19 -10.36 -3.43
CA ALA A 89 -12.62 -10.67 -3.46
C ALA A 89 -13.49 -9.41 -3.63
N ALA A 90 -13.04 -8.27 -3.08
CA ALA A 90 -13.68 -6.98 -3.27
C ALA A 90 -13.47 -6.39 -4.68
N GLY A 91 -12.58 -6.96 -5.50
CA GLY A 91 -12.26 -6.45 -6.83
C GLY A 91 -11.58 -5.08 -6.82
N ALA A 92 -10.88 -4.74 -5.74
CA ALA A 92 -10.24 -3.43 -5.59
C ALA A 92 -9.12 -3.24 -6.62
N SER A 93 -9.17 -2.11 -7.32
CA SER A 93 -8.12 -1.68 -8.25
C SER A 93 -6.85 -1.31 -7.50
N LEU A 94 -5.76 -1.02 -8.22
CA LEU A 94 -4.53 -0.48 -7.63
C LEU A 94 -4.69 1.00 -7.25
N ILE A 95 -5.69 1.28 -6.42
CA ILE A 95 -6.08 2.59 -5.91
C ILE A 95 -6.17 2.44 -4.40
N TRP A 96 -5.39 3.24 -3.66
CA TRP A 96 -5.30 3.08 -2.20
C TRP A 96 -6.65 3.19 -1.51
N ASP A 97 -7.50 4.14 -1.91
CA ASP A 97 -8.81 4.32 -1.28
C ASP A 97 -9.72 3.09 -1.45
N GLU A 98 -9.71 2.44 -2.63
CA GLU A 98 -10.46 1.20 -2.84
C GLU A 98 -9.91 0.05 -2.00
N ILE A 99 -8.59 -0.06 -1.91
CA ILE A 99 -7.91 -1.07 -1.09
C ILE A 99 -8.24 -0.86 0.40
N LYS A 100 -8.13 0.39 0.88
CA LYS A 100 -8.43 0.77 2.26
C LYS A 100 -9.86 0.42 2.63
N GLU A 101 -10.83 0.77 1.77
CA GLU A 101 -12.24 0.44 1.98
C GLU A 101 -12.48 -1.08 2.01
N ALA A 102 -11.79 -1.85 1.17
CA ALA A 102 -11.86 -3.31 1.21
C ALA A 102 -11.30 -3.87 2.53
N LEU A 103 -10.16 -3.36 3.00
CA LEU A 103 -9.57 -3.78 4.27
C LEU A 103 -10.48 -3.45 5.46
N ILE A 104 -11.04 -2.23 5.52
CA ILE A 104 -11.97 -1.82 6.58
C ILE A 104 -13.21 -2.70 6.57
N ARG A 105 -13.79 -2.99 5.40
CA ARG A 105 -15.02 -3.76 5.30
C ARG A 105 -14.86 -5.22 5.75
N HIS A 106 -13.71 -5.82 5.46
CA HIS A 106 -13.51 -7.26 5.63
C HIS A 106 -12.61 -7.65 6.79
N CYS A 107 -11.70 -6.77 7.23
CA CYS A 107 -10.73 -7.05 8.29
C CYS A 107 -11.02 -6.28 9.59
N ARG A 108 -11.98 -5.35 9.60
CA ARG A 108 -12.40 -4.68 10.85
C ARG A 108 -13.10 -5.67 11.77
N ASP A 109 -12.86 -5.52 13.07
CA ASP A 109 -13.60 -6.26 14.09
C ASP A 109 -15.09 -5.91 14.01
N ARG A 110 -15.93 -6.94 13.81
CA ARG A 110 -17.38 -6.81 13.68
C ARG A 110 -18.11 -7.06 15.00
N ARG A 111 -17.40 -7.38 16.09
CA ARG A 111 -18.02 -7.58 17.40
C ARG A 111 -18.69 -6.28 17.83
N ASP A 112 -19.98 -6.37 18.10
CA ASP A 112 -20.75 -5.29 18.70
C ASP A 112 -20.46 -5.19 20.20
N GLU A 113 -20.90 -4.07 20.79
CA GLU A 113 -20.73 -3.80 22.21
C GLU A 113 -21.32 -4.91 23.09
N GLU A 114 -22.46 -5.48 22.69
CA GLU A 114 -23.13 -6.55 23.42
C GLU A 114 -22.29 -7.83 23.47
N THR A 115 -21.68 -8.21 22.35
CA THR A 115 -20.75 -9.35 22.26
C THR A 115 -19.52 -9.11 23.14
N LEU A 116 -18.95 -7.90 23.08
CA LEU A 116 -17.78 -7.53 23.90
C LEU A 116 -18.09 -7.54 25.40
N MET A 117 -19.26 -7.03 25.79
CA MET A 117 -19.70 -7.02 27.18
C MET A 117 -19.94 -8.44 27.69
N THR A 118 -20.55 -9.30 26.88
CA THR A 118 -20.78 -10.71 27.21
C THR A 118 -19.45 -11.46 27.42
N GLU A 119 -18.46 -11.26 26.53
CA GLU A 119 -17.11 -11.82 26.70
C GLU A 119 -16.42 -11.30 27.98
N LEU A 120 -16.53 -10.01 28.28
CA LEU A 120 -15.96 -9.40 29.49
C LEU A 120 -16.57 -10.00 30.77
N PHE A 121 -17.90 -10.17 30.81
CA PHE A 121 -18.58 -10.81 31.94
C PHE A 121 -18.14 -12.27 32.11
N ASN A 122 -18.03 -13.02 31.02
CA ASN A 122 -17.60 -14.42 31.04
C ASN A 122 -16.13 -14.57 31.49
N LEU A 123 -15.25 -13.63 31.13
CA LEU A 123 -13.85 -13.59 31.59
C LEU A 123 -13.76 -13.36 33.11
N LYS A 124 -14.53 -12.41 33.64
CA LYS A 124 -14.59 -12.13 35.09
C LYS A 124 -15.07 -13.35 35.88
N GLN A 125 -16.03 -14.10 35.35
CA GLN A 125 -16.58 -15.30 35.99
C GLN A 125 -15.59 -16.48 35.99
N ARG A 126 -14.77 -16.63 34.94
CA ARG A 126 -13.70 -17.64 34.88
C ARG A 126 -12.55 -17.34 35.84
N GLN A 127 -12.17 -16.09 36.02
CA GLN A 127 -11.15 -15.69 37.01
C GLN A 127 -11.60 -15.96 38.46
N LEU A 128 -12.89 -15.75 38.76
CA LEU A 128 -13.45 -16.01 40.09
C LEU A 128 -13.60 -17.50 40.44
N SER A 129 -13.69 -18.37 39.44
CA SER A 129 -13.80 -19.83 39.67
C SER A 129 -12.45 -20.51 39.89
N VAL A 130 -11.34 -19.90 39.46
CA VAL A 130 -9.99 -20.46 39.64
C VAL A 130 -9.39 -20.16 41.03
N GLN A 131 -9.87 -19.13 41.74
CA GLN A 131 -9.39 -18.78 43.09
C GLN A 131 -10.08 -19.53 44.24
N ARG A 132 -10.85 -20.60 43.95
CA ARG A 132 -11.65 -21.31 44.95
C ARG A 132 -11.20 -22.77 45.21
N LEU A 133 -9.91 -23.03 45.07
CA LEU A 133 -9.27 -24.30 45.45
C LEU A 133 -8.20 -24.06 46.49
#